data_AF-A0A7S4C0S4-F1
#
_entry.id   AF-A0A7S4C0S4-F1
#
_cell.length_a   1.000
_cell.length_b   1.000
_cell.length_c   1.000
_cell.angle_alpha   90.00
_cell.angle_beta   90.00
_cell.angle_gamma   90.00
#
_symmetry.space_group_name_H-M   'P 1'
#
loop_
_entity.id
_entity.type
_entity.pdbx_description
1 polymer ?
#
loop_
_entity_poly.entity_id
_entity_poly.type
_entity_poly.pdbx_seq_one_letter_code
_entity_poly.pdbx_strand_id
1 'polypeptide(L)'
;RAAQRSAPGIGSMAATFQDCIHRAFPPEQPWALQELMEPACLRIGISKTLGFGIVVGSTLVKLPQVVKIIRAGNADGLSPTSISLELLANVAAFTYYARLGYAFSTWGENAFLLLQNIAIFVLCFYYTRRIGLQFLLIVASLTAVGYTLYFRLLPDILVPEIVCTELALPRCRITCEEVAGTLPILLSLGSRLPQIVQNIQQGHTGQLAFATYFLNTLGGAARVFTTMQELNDPLTLAAVIAALTQNAAIVMQIILYSGKAQAATKAKAL
;
A
#
# COMPACT_ATOMS: atom_id res chain seq x y z
N ARG A 1 23.21 14.41 -30.19
CA ARG A 1 21.84 15.00 -30.20
C ARG A 1 20.83 13.85 -30.19
N ALA A 2 20.46 13.36 -29.01
CA ALA A 2 19.31 12.48 -28.84
C ALA A 2 18.61 12.98 -27.57
N ALA A 3 17.45 13.60 -27.77
CA ALA A 3 16.66 14.19 -26.70
C ALA A 3 16.17 13.07 -25.78
N GLN A 4 16.70 13.09 -24.56
CA GLN A 4 16.17 12.39 -23.41
C GLN A 4 14.75 12.94 -23.17
N ARG A 5 13.74 12.34 -23.80
CA ARG A 5 12.33 12.53 -23.42
C ARG A 5 12.14 11.84 -22.07
N SER A 6 12.53 12.56 -21.02
CA SER A 6 12.12 12.31 -19.64
C SER A 6 10.60 12.18 -19.60
N ALA A 7 10.10 11.09 -19.03
CA ALA A 7 8.69 10.91 -18.76
C ALA A 7 8.15 12.14 -18.00
N PRO A 8 7.05 12.77 -18.45
CA PRO A 8 6.45 13.89 -17.75
C PRO A 8 5.67 13.32 -16.55
N GLY A 9 6.32 13.19 -15.39
CA GLY A 9 5.64 12.56 -14.26
C GLY A 9 6.07 13.02 -12.87
N ILE A 10 7.34 13.36 -12.64
CA ILE A 10 7.83 13.64 -11.26
C ILE A 10 8.72 14.89 -11.22
N GLY A 11 9.57 15.08 -12.22
CA GLY A 11 10.47 16.25 -12.30
C GLY A 11 9.76 17.58 -12.49
N SER A 12 8.64 17.63 -13.23
CA SER A 12 7.93 18.88 -13.46
C SER A 12 7.23 19.39 -12.21
N MET A 13 6.64 18.51 -11.40
CA MET A 13 5.88 18.92 -10.20
C MET A 13 6.79 19.24 -9.00
N ALA A 14 7.96 18.60 -8.88
CA ALA A 14 8.99 19.02 -7.92
C ALA A 14 9.50 20.43 -8.25
N ALA A 15 9.72 20.73 -9.55
CA ALA A 15 10.02 22.07 -10.01
C ALA A 15 8.85 23.05 -9.78
N THR A 16 7.59 22.64 -10.03
CA THR A 16 6.40 23.47 -9.76
C THR A 16 6.18 23.74 -8.27
N PHE A 17 6.47 22.77 -7.38
CA PHE A 17 6.38 22.96 -5.94
C PHE A 17 7.50 23.86 -5.42
N GLN A 18 8.72 23.66 -5.92
CA GLN A 18 9.85 24.54 -5.64
C GLN A 18 9.55 25.98 -6.12
N ASP A 19 8.94 26.13 -7.30
CA ASP A 19 8.48 27.43 -7.82
C ASP A 19 7.37 28.04 -6.95
N CYS A 20 6.37 27.25 -6.50
CA CYS A 20 5.34 27.70 -5.57
C CYS A 20 5.94 28.16 -4.23
N ILE A 21 6.94 27.43 -3.70
CA ILE A 21 7.65 27.82 -2.48
C ILE A 21 8.49 29.08 -2.70
N HIS A 22 9.22 29.18 -3.81
CA HIS A 22 10.03 30.36 -4.14
C HIS A 22 9.17 31.62 -4.34
N ARG A 23 7.95 31.47 -4.88
CA ARG A 23 6.97 32.56 -4.97
C ARG A 23 6.34 32.91 -3.62
N ALA A 24 6.09 31.93 -2.77
CA ALA A 24 5.53 32.13 -1.42
C ALA A 24 6.54 32.73 -0.42
N PHE A 25 7.82 32.42 -0.58
CA PHE A 25 8.94 32.84 0.28
C PHE A 25 10.02 33.55 -0.55
N PRO A 26 9.76 34.75 -1.08
CA PRO A 26 10.78 35.54 -1.75
C PRO A 26 11.85 35.98 -0.73
N PRO A 27 13.14 35.94 -1.07
CA PRO A 27 14.24 36.24 -0.15
C PRO A 27 14.27 37.70 0.35
N GLU A 28 13.46 38.60 -0.22
CA GLU A 28 13.52 40.05 0.02
C GLU A 28 12.27 40.67 0.67
N GLN A 29 11.18 39.92 0.95
CA GLN A 29 9.93 40.47 1.51
C GLN A 29 9.22 39.55 2.54
N PRO A 30 8.34 40.09 3.42
CA PRO A 30 7.61 39.27 4.38
C PRO A 30 6.42 38.52 3.73
N TRP A 31 6.40 37.20 3.96
CA TRP A 31 5.31 36.22 3.75
C TRP A 31 4.19 36.59 2.74
N ALA A 32 4.34 36.21 1.47
CA ALA A 32 3.27 36.28 0.48
C ALA A 32 2.35 35.03 0.55
N LEU A 33 1.67 34.83 1.68
CA LEU A 33 0.76 33.68 1.89
C LEU A 33 -0.39 33.61 0.86
N GLN A 34 -0.71 34.72 0.19
CA GLN A 34 -1.72 34.78 -0.88
C GLN A 34 -1.32 34.00 -2.14
N GLU A 35 -0.02 33.89 -2.45
CA GLU A 35 0.47 33.06 -3.57
C GLU A 35 0.32 31.56 -3.27
N LEU A 36 0.37 31.14 -2.00
CA LEU A 36 0.05 29.76 -1.59
C LEU A 36 -1.44 29.42 -1.71
N MET A 37 -2.31 30.43 -1.67
CA MET A 37 -3.75 30.30 -1.85
C MET A 37 -4.17 30.21 -3.32
N GLU A 38 -3.23 30.36 -4.26
CA GLU A 38 -3.49 30.08 -5.67
C GLU A 38 -3.90 28.60 -5.83
N PRO A 39 -5.01 28.29 -6.53
CA PRO A 39 -5.62 26.97 -6.51
C PRO A 39 -4.69 25.83 -6.98
N ALA A 40 -3.70 26.13 -7.80
CA ALA A 40 -2.67 25.16 -8.21
C ALA A 40 -1.68 24.85 -7.07
N CYS A 41 -1.10 25.88 -6.44
CA CYS A 41 -0.14 25.72 -5.35
C CYS A 41 -0.80 25.14 -4.09
N LEU A 42 -2.05 25.52 -3.80
CA LEU A 42 -2.81 24.98 -2.67
C LEU A 42 -3.04 23.47 -2.80
N ARG A 43 -3.42 22.98 -3.99
CA ARG A 43 -3.64 21.54 -4.24
C ARG A 43 -2.36 20.73 -4.07
N ILE A 44 -1.23 21.25 -4.58
CA ILE A 44 0.08 20.59 -4.44
C ILE A 44 0.54 20.60 -2.97
N GLY A 45 0.38 21.73 -2.27
CA GLY A 45 0.71 21.86 -0.86
C GLY A 45 -0.08 20.91 0.03
N ILE A 46 -1.40 20.81 -0.20
CA ILE A 46 -2.26 19.83 0.49
C ILE A 46 -1.79 18.40 0.17
N SER A 47 -1.53 18.07 -1.09
CA SER A 47 -1.07 16.73 -1.48
C SER A 47 0.22 16.32 -0.78
N LYS A 48 1.23 17.21 -0.75
CA LYS A 48 2.52 16.93 -0.07
C LYS A 48 2.36 16.78 1.44
N THR A 49 1.59 17.68 2.07
CA THR A 49 1.31 17.61 3.51
C THR A 49 0.59 16.32 3.86
N LEU A 50 -0.39 15.93 3.05
CA LEU A 50 -1.14 14.70 3.21
C LEU A 50 -0.23 13.47 3.01
N GLY A 51 0.67 13.49 2.02
CA GLY A 51 1.68 12.46 1.80
C GLY A 51 2.60 12.25 3.01
N PHE A 52 3.16 13.32 3.58
CA PHE A 52 3.94 13.22 4.82
C PHE A 52 3.10 12.76 6.01
N GLY A 53 1.85 13.23 6.11
CA GLY A 53 0.90 12.77 7.11
C GLY A 53 0.62 11.26 7.03
N ILE A 54 0.51 10.71 5.82
CA ILE A 54 0.37 9.27 5.58
C ILE A 54 1.63 8.53 6.04
N VAL A 55 2.83 9.02 5.72
CA VAL A 55 4.08 8.39 6.15
C VAL A 55 4.18 8.36 7.68
N VAL A 56 3.92 9.47 8.36
CA VAL A 56 3.93 9.52 9.83
C VAL A 56 2.84 8.62 10.41
N GLY A 57 1.61 8.73 9.89
CA GLY A 57 0.48 7.92 10.33
C GLY A 57 0.74 6.43 10.19
N SER A 58 1.41 6.01 9.10
CA SER A 58 1.70 4.61 8.78
C SER A 58 2.45 3.88 9.91
N THR A 59 3.23 4.58 10.73
CA THR A 59 3.93 4.02 11.90
C THR A 59 3.01 3.44 12.97
N LEU A 60 1.76 3.95 13.05
CA LEU A 60 0.80 3.58 14.07
C LEU A 60 -0.34 2.72 13.54
N VAL A 61 -0.58 2.70 12.22
CA VAL A 61 -1.79 2.12 11.61
C VAL A 61 -2.01 0.66 12.01
N LYS A 62 -0.97 -0.17 12.03
CA LYS A 62 -1.09 -1.63 12.28
C LYS A 62 -0.85 -1.99 13.74
N LEU A 63 -0.37 -1.06 14.58
CA LEU A 63 -0.14 -1.31 16.01
C LEU A 63 -1.39 -1.79 16.78
N PRO A 64 -2.60 -1.26 16.56
CA PRO A 64 -3.79 -1.78 17.23
C PRO A 64 -4.05 -3.25 16.92
N GLN A 65 -3.71 -3.72 15.72
CA GLN A 65 -3.82 -5.13 15.34
C GLN A 65 -2.82 -6.00 16.09
N VAL A 66 -1.56 -5.55 16.18
CA VAL A 66 -0.50 -6.25 16.94
C VAL A 66 -0.92 -6.40 18.41
N VAL A 67 -1.34 -5.30 19.03
CA VAL A 67 -1.79 -5.29 20.43
C VAL A 67 -2.99 -6.21 20.63
N LYS A 68 -3.96 -6.22 19.71
CA LYS A 68 -5.15 -7.07 19.81
C LYS A 68 -4.80 -8.56 19.75
N ILE A 69 -3.90 -8.98 18.86
CA ILE A 69 -3.43 -10.38 18.76
C ILE A 69 -2.72 -10.80 20.05
N ILE A 70 -1.77 -9.99 20.54
CA ILE A 70 -1.01 -10.29 21.75
C ILE A 70 -1.92 -10.41 22.97
N ARG A 71 -2.86 -9.47 23.15
CA ARG A 71 -3.81 -9.50 24.27
C ARG A 71 -4.77 -10.67 24.21
N ALA A 72 -5.19 -11.07 23.01
CA ALA A 72 -6.07 -12.24 22.84
C ALA A 72 -5.34 -13.57 23.04
N GLY A 73 -4.02 -13.62 22.82
CA GLY A 73 -3.22 -14.84 22.86
C GLY A 73 -3.60 -15.85 21.77
N ASN A 74 -4.32 -15.42 20.74
CA ASN A 74 -4.72 -16.21 19.57
C ASN A 74 -4.82 -15.29 18.33
N ALA A 75 -4.82 -15.90 17.14
CA ALA A 75 -4.98 -15.20 15.87
C ALA A 75 -6.29 -15.58 15.17
N ASP A 76 -7.35 -15.85 15.94
CA ASP A 76 -8.64 -16.24 15.39
C ASP A 76 -9.22 -15.13 14.51
N GLY A 77 -9.87 -15.51 13.42
CA GLY A 77 -10.41 -14.56 12.44
C GLY A 77 -9.39 -14.03 11.43
N LEU A 78 -8.09 -14.12 11.67
CA LEU A 78 -7.07 -13.64 10.73
C LEU A 78 -6.81 -14.66 9.62
N SER A 79 -6.59 -14.17 8.40
CA SER A 79 -6.25 -14.97 7.23
C SER A 79 -4.73 -15.00 7.01
N PRO A 80 -4.05 -16.15 7.22
CA PRO A 80 -2.61 -16.26 6.97
C PRO A 80 -2.25 -15.94 5.53
N THR A 81 -3.13 -16.29 4.58
CA THR A 81 -2.95 -15.99 3.15
C THR A 81 -2.99 -14.50 2.88
N SER A 82 -3.98 -13.79 3.43
CA SER A 82 -4.07 -12.33 3.26
C SER A 82 -2.85 -11.61 3.84
N ILE A 83 -2.42 -12.01 5.04
CA ILE A 83 -1.24 -11.43 5.70
C ILE A 83 0.04 -11.70 4.88
N SER A 84 0.18 -12.90 4.33
CA SER A 84 1.33 -13.27 3.50
C SER A 84 1.37 -12.46 2.20
N LEU A 85 0.23 -12.26 1.54
CA LEU A 85 0.13 -11.45 0.32
C LEU A 85 0.41 -9.97 0.60
N GLU A 86 -0.09 -9.43 1.72
CA GLU A 86 0.19 -8.06 2.13
C GLU A 86 1.69 -7.86 2.44
N LEU A 87 2.31 -8.83 3.10
CA LEU A 87 3.75 -8.82 3.37
C LEU A 87 4.56 -8.87 2.06
N LEU A 88 4.17 -9.74 1.11
CA LEU A 88 4.83 -9.84 -0.20
C LEU A 88 4.71 -8.54 -1.01
N ALA A 89 3.53 -7.91 -1.01
CA ALA A 89 3.33 -6.62 -1.66
C ALA A 89 4.25 -5.53 -1.08
N ASN A 90 4.36 -5.46 0.25
CA ASN A 90 5.23 -4.49 0.92
C ASN A 90 6.72 -4.75 0.69
N VAL A 91 7.15 -6.02 0.67
CA VAL A 91 8.53 -6.39 0.32
C VAL A 91 8.85 -5.95 -1.10
N ALA A 92 7.97 -6.27 -2.06
CA ALA A 92 8.16 -5.89 -3.46
C ALA A 92 8.23 -4.37 -3.65
N ALA A 93 7.34 -3.62 -2.98
CA ALA A 93 7.36 -2.15 -3.02
C ALA A 93 8.65 -1.59 -2.42
N PHE A 94 9.02 -2.04 -1.21
CA PHE A 94 10.18 -1.51 -0.50
C PHE A 94 11.48 -1.76 -1.26
N THR A 95 11.75 -2.98 -1.71
CA THR A 95 13.01 -3.32 -2.38
C THR A 95 13.15 -2.64 -3.73
N TYR A 96 12.05 -2.53 -4.47
CA TYR A 96 12.03 -1.83 -5.76
C TYR A 96 12.27 -0.33 -5.61
N TYR A 97 11.49 0.36 -4.76
CA TYR A 97 11.58 1.80 -4.63
C TYR A 97 12.88 2.26 -3.96
N ALA A 98 13.40 1.50 -2.99
CA ALA A 98 14.69 1.78 -2.37
C ALA A 98 15.84 1.70 -3.38
N ARG A 99 15.80 0.73 -4.31
CA ARG A 99 16.88 0.56 -5.31
C ARG A 99 16.89 1.64 -6.39
N LEU A 100 15.72 2.16 -6.75
CA LEU A 100 15.55 3.20 -7.77
C LEU A 100 15.85 4.62 -7.27
N GLY A 101 16.12 4.80 -5.97
CA GLY A 101 16.47 6.11 -5.41
C GLY A 101 15.30 7.11 -5.42
N TYR A 102 14.06 6.62 -5.41
CA TYR A 102 12.89 7.52 -5.28
C TYR A 102 12.93 8.27 -3.95
N ALA A 103 12.36 9.48 -3.95
CA ALA A 103 12.23 10.29 -2.74
C ALA A 103 11.51 9.51 -1.63
N PHE A 104 12.01 9.65 -0.39
CA PHE A 104 11.45 8.95 0.77
C PHE A 104 9.95 9.19 0.96
N SER A 105 9.43 10.35 0.59
CA SER A 105 7.99 10.68 0.64
C SER A 105 7.11 9.73 -0.18
N THR A 106 7.67 9.06 -1.20
CA THR A 106 6.91 8.19 -2.12
C THR A 106 6.78 6.75 -1.59
N TRP A 107 7.78 6.26 -0.85
CA TRP A 107 7.83 4.86 -0.43
C TRP A 107 7.99 4.67 1.08
N GLY A 108 8.23 5.73 1.85
CA GLY A 108 8.55 5.68 3.27
C GLY A 108 7.47 5.00 4.11
N GLU A 109 6.19 5.17 3.75
CA GLU A 109 5.09 4.47 4.41
C GLU A 109 5.18 2.94 4.25
N ASN A 110 5.66 2.44 3.11
CA ASN A 110 5.77 1.00 2.87
C ASN A 110 6.84 0.38 3.78
N ALA A 111 7.87 1.13 4.16
CA ALA A 111 8.90 0.66 5.10
C ALA A 111 8.32 0.46 6.51
N PHE A 112 7.55 1.42 7.01
CA PHE A 112 6.91 1.32 8.33
C PHE A 112 5.82 0.26 8.36
N LEU A 113 5.02 0.14 7.29
CA LEU A 113 4.02 -0.91 7.16
C LEU A 113 4.66 -2.30 7.01
N LEU A 114 5.81 -2.42 6.34
CA LEU A 114 6.57 -3.66 6.23
C LEU A 114 6.96 -4.18 7.62
N LEU A 115 7.55 -3.34 8.46
CA LEU A 115 7.96 -3.73 9.81
C LEU A 115 6.78 -4.25 10.66
N GLN A 116 5.66 -3.54 10.62
CA GLN A 116 4.47 -3.93 11.38
C GLN A 116 3.79 -5.19 10.80
N ASN A 117 3.78 -5.36 9.47
CA ASN A 117 3.24 -6.56 8.84
C ASN A 117 4.11 -7.80 9.09
N ILE A 118 5.43 -7.65 9.23
CA ILE A 118 6.31 -8.73 9.71
C ILE A 118 5.89 -9.16 11.12
N ALA A 119 5.67 -8.20 12.02
CA ALA A 119 5.22 -8.51 13.39
C ALA A 119 3.88 -9.27 13.39
N ILE A 120 2.89 -8.81 12.62
CA ILE A 120 1.59 -9.50 12.49
C ILE A 120 1.75 -10.89 11.90
N PHE A 121 2.59 -11.05 10.86
CA PHE A 121 2.85 -12.34 10.22
C PHE A 121 3.45 -13.35 11.20
N VAL A 122 4.50 -12.97 11.93
CA VAL A 122 5.14 -13.83 12.93
C VAL A 122 4.16 -14.20 14.04
N LEU A 123 3.43 -13.23 14.59
CA LEU A 123 2.44 -13.50 15.64
C LEU A 123 1.32 -14.42 15.14
N CYS A 124 0.82 -14.22 13.92
CA CYS A 124 -0.23 -15.05 13.34
C CYS A 124 0.21 -16.50 13.20
N PHE A 125 1.39 -16.77 12.65
CA PHE A 125 1.91 -18.14 12.49
C PHE A 125 2.30 -18.79 13.82
N TYR A 126 2.79 -18.00 14.78
CA TYR A 126 3.09 -18.44 16.14
C TYR A 126 1.82 -18.91 16.87
N TYR A 127 0.78 -18.09 16.92
CA TYR A 127 -0.46 -18.42 17.64
C TYR A 127 -1.32 -19.48 16.95
N THR A 128 -1.25 -19.60 15.62
CA THR A 128 -1.91 -20.69 14.88
C THR A 128 -1.14 -22.02 14.96
N ARG A 129 0.04 -22.04 15.60
CA ARG A 129 0.97 -23.18 15.65
C ARG A 129 1.30 -23.75 14.26
N ARG A 130 1.37 -22.87 13.25
CA ARG A 130 1.69 -23.21 11.85
C ARG A 130 3.15 -22.94 11.48
N ILE A 131 4.02 -22.79 12.47
CA ILE A 131 5.47 -22.70 12.23
C ILE A 131 5.97 -24.08 11.80
N GLY A 132 6.07 -24.28 10.49
CA GLY A 132 6.51 -25.52 9.85
C GLY A 132 6.94 -25.25 8.41
N LEU A 133 6.83 -26.27 7.54
CA LEU A 133 7.26 -26.14 6.14
C LEU A 133 6.59 -24.98 5.40
N GLN A 134 5.28 -24.77 5.61
CA GLN A 134 4.54 -23.67 4.97
C GLN A 134 5.10 -22.29 5.33
N PHE A 135 5.42 -22.07 6.61
CA PHE A 135 6.02 -20.82 7.07
C PHE A 135 7.40 -20.61 6.41
N LEU A 136 8.24 -21.64 6.39
CA LEU A 136 9.56 -21.57 5.76
C LEU A 136 9.48 -21.29 4.26
N LEU A 137 8.56 -21.93 3.55
CA LEU A 137 8.34 -21.68 2.12
C LEU A 137 7.89 -20.25 1.84
N ILE A 138 7.04 -19.68 2.68
CA ILE A 138 6.61 -18.28 2.57
C ILE A 138 7.79 -17.33 2.84
N VAL A 139 8.56 -17.56 3.90
CA VAL A 139 9.75 -16.73 4.20
C VAL A 139 10.80 -16.83 3.09
N ALA A 140 11.03 -18.03 2.56
CA ALA A 140 11.94 -18.24 1.43
C ALA A 140 11.45 -17.52 0.17
N SER A 141 10.15 -17.58 -0.15
CA SER A 141 9.60 -16.89 -1.32
C SER A 141 9.64 -15.37 -1.18
N LEU A 142 9.33 -14.83 0.01
CA LEU A 142 9.48 -13.40 0.32
C LEU A 142 10.92 -12.93 0.11
N THR A 143 11.89 -13.71 0.61
CA THR A 143 13.32 -13.39 0.49
C THR A 143 13.78 -13.48 -0.96
N ALA A 144 13.37 -14.52 -1.70
CA ALA A 144 13.70 -14.71 -3.10
C ALA A 144 13.14 -13.58 -3.98
N VAL A 145 11.88 -13.19 -3.77
CA VAL A 145 11.26 -12.05 -4.48
C VAL A 145 11.98 -10.75 -4.13
N GLY A 146 12.20 -10.49 -2.85
CA GLY A 146 12.92 -9.29 -2.40
C GLY A 146 14.32 -9.18 -3.01
N TYR A 147 15.09 -10.28 -3.01
CA TYR A 147 16.42 -10.37 -3.59
C TYR A 147 16.39 -10.16 -5.11
N THR A 148 15.49 -10.86 -5.82
CA THR A 148 15.34 -10.76 -7.28
C THR A 148 15.03 -9.34 -7.73
N LEU A 149 14.12 -8.65 -7.02
CA LEU A 149 13.74 -7.28 -7.33
C LEU A 149 14.84 -6.28 -6.97
N TYR A 150 15.52 -6.46 -5.83
CA TYR A 150 16.60 -5.56 -5.39
C TYR A 150 17.81 -5.61 -6.33
N PHE A 151 18.21 -6.82 -6.76
CA PHE A 151 19.34 -7.02 -7.69
C PHE A 151 18.93 -6.92 -9.16
N ARG A 152 17.65 -6.71 -9.47
CA ARG A 152 17.11 -6.61 -10.85
C ARG A 152 17.48 -7.82 -11.71
N LEU A 153 17.28 -9.01 -11.16
CA LEU A 153 17.64 -10.27 -11.82
C LEU A 153 16.57 -10.76 -12.81
N LEU A 154 15.46 -10.04 -12.99
CA LEU A 154 14.46 -10.43 -13.98
C LEU A 154 14.99 -10.12 -15.39
N PRO A 155 14.92 -11.09 -16.32
CA PRO A 155 15.31 -10.85 -17.70
C PRO A 155 14.35 -9.89 -18.39
N ASP A 156 14.86 -9.07 -19.30
CA ASP A 156 14.02 -8.28 -20.20
C ASP A 156 13.28 -9.24 -21.15
N ILE A 157 11.95 -9.16 -21.16
CA ILE A 157 11.11 -10.03 -21.99
C ILE A 157 10.82 -9.31 -23.30
N LEU A 158 11.28 -9.90 -24.41
CA LEU A 158 10.90 -9.47 -25.75
C LEU A 158 9.57 -10.12 -26.11
N VAL A 159 8.51 -9.32 -26.26
CA VAL A 159 7.20 -9.83 -26.67
C VAL A 159 7.21 -9.99 -28.20
N PRO A 160 6.83 -11.15 -28.76
CA PRO A 160 6.73 -11.34 -30.20
C PRO A 160 5.84 -10.25 -30.84
N GLU A 161 6.24 -9.71 -31.99
CA GLU A 161 5.58 -8.57 -32.64
C GLU A 161 4.08 -8.79 -32.85
N ILE A 162 3.67 -10.03 -33.19
CA ILE A 162 2.28 -10.43 -33.41
C ILE A 162 1.42 -10.15 -32.16
N VAL A 163 1.91 -10.53 -30.98
CA VAL A 163 1.19 -10.31 -29.72
C VAL A 163 1.19 -8.83 -29.34
N CYS A 164 2.26 -8.11 -29.68
CA CYS A 164 2.37 -6.68 -29.39
C CYS A 164 1.37 -5.82 -30.17
N THR A 165 1.13 -6.15 -31.45
CA THR A 165 0.13 -5.46 -32.29
C THR A 165 -1.30 -5.78 -31.88
N GLU A 166 -1.62 -7.03 -31.54
CA GLU A 166 -2.97 -7.42 -31.09
C GLU A 166 -3.34 -6.80 -29.74
N LEU A 167 -2.36 -6.67 -28.84
CA LEU A 167 -2.57 -6.11 -27.51
C LEU A 167 -2.37 -4.58 -27.46
N ALA A 168 -2.14 -3.93 -28.60
CA ALA A 168 -1.91 -2.49 -28.75
C ALA A 168 -0.91 -1.91 -27.72
N LEU A 169 0.15 -2.66 -27.42
CA LEU A 169 1.13 -2.25 -26.42
C LEU A 169 2.00 -1.11 -26.97
N PRO A 170 2.25 -0.04 -26.19
CA PRO A 170 3.04 1.10 -26.64
C PRO A 170 4.52 0.75 -26.90
N ARG A 171 5.01 -0.38 -26.35
CA ARG A 171 6.36 -0.92 -26.55
C ARG A 171 6.33 -2.45 -26.48
N CYS A 172 7.03 -3.13 -27.38
CA CYS A 172 7.13 -4.60 -27.42
C CYS A 172 8.25 -5.18 -26.53
N ARG A 173 8.83 -4.34 -25.66
CA ARG A 173 9.89 -4.71 -24.73
C ARG A 173 9.41 -4.42 -23.32
N ILE A 174 9.12 -5.48 -22.56
CA ILE A 174 8.76 -5.37 -21.15
C ILE A 174 10.07 -5.37 -20.36
N THR A 175 10.36 -4.24 -19.73
CA THR A 175 11.57 -4.11 -18.91
C THR A 175 11.35 -4.67 -17.51
N CYS A 176 12.42 -5.15 -16.87
CA CYS A 176 12.39 -5.55 -15.46
C CYS A 176 11.81 -4.46 -14.56
N GLU A 177 12.02 -3.18 -14.88
CA GLU A 177 11.56 -2.04 -14.08
C GLU A 177 10.02 -1.91 -14.13
N GLU A 178 9.41 -2.03 -15.31
CA GLU A 178 7.94 -1.95 -15.44
C GLU A 178 7.25 -3.09 -14.70
N VAL A 179 7.78 -4.31 -14.79
CA VAL A 179 7.25 -5.47 -14.06
C VAL A 179 7.39 -5.27 -12.55
N ALA A 180 8.56 -4.83 -12.10
CA ALA A 180 8.84 -4.64 -10.69
C ALA A 180 8.04 -3.46 -10.08
N GLY A 181 7.74 -2.42 -10.86
CA GLY A 181 6.85 -1.34 -10.44
C GLY A 181 5.36 -1.73 -10.39
N THR A 182 4.94 -2.64 -11.27
CA THR A 182 3.54 -3.09 -11.35
C THR A 182 3.22 -4.24 -10.39
N LEU A 183 4.21 -5.05 -10.02
CA LEU A 183 4.02 -6.21 -9.14
C LEU A 183 3.43 -5.84 -7.76
N PRO A 184 3.92 -4.83 -7.03
CA PRO A 184 3.33 -4.42 -5.74
C PRO A 184 1.87 -3.98 -5.90
N ILE A 185 1.55 -3.31 -7.01
CA ILE A 185 0.19 -2.87 -7.35
C ILE A 185 -0.73 -4.08 -7.49
N LEU A 186 -0.34 -5.07 -8.31
CA LEU A 186 -1.11 -6.29 -8.52
C LEU A 186 -1.29 -7.13 -7.24
N LEU A 187 -0.25 -7.24 -6.43
CA LEU A 187 -0.32 -7.96 -5.16
C LEU A 187 -1.24 -7.23 -4.17
N SER A 188 -1.19 -5.90 -4.14
CA SER A 188 -2.04 -5.09 -3.26
C SER A 188 -3.53 -5.24 -3.60
N LEU A 189 -3.87 -5.36 -4.89
CA LEU A 189 -5.23 -5.62 -5.39
C LEU A 189 -5.82 -6.93 -4.85
N GLY A 190 -5.01 -7.97 -4.67
CA GLY A 190 -5.48 -9.27 -4.20
C GLY A 190 -5.37 -9.46 -2.68
N SER A 191 -4.50 -8.69 -2.03
CA SER A 191 -4.02 -8.97 -0.68
C SER A 191 -5.10 -9.13 0.38
N ARG A 192 -6.22 -8.39 0.28
CA ARG A 192 -7.29 -8.36 1.29
C ARG A 192 -8.49 -9.26 0.96
N LEU A 193 -8.58 -9.76 -0.27
CA LEU A 193 -9.69 -10.62 -0.70
C LEU A 193 -9.82 -11.91 0.14
N PRO A 194 -8.73 -12.63 0.45
CA PRO A 194 -8.84 -13.83 1.29
C PRO A 194 -9.42 -13.53 2.68
N GLN A 195 -9.08 -12.37 3.25
CA GLN A 195 -9.61 -11.95 4.54
C GLN A 195 -11.10 -11.63 4.47
N ILE A 196 -11.55 -10.95 3.41
CA ILE A 196 -12.97 -10.64 3.18
C ILE A 196 -13.79 -11.92 3.06
N VAL A 197 -13.31 -12.88 2.26
CA VAL A 197 -13.98 -14.18 2.07
C VAL A 197 -14.00 -14.98 3.38
N GLN A 198 -12.89 -15.01 4.10
CA GLN A 198 -12.79 -15.71 5.38
C GLN A 198 -13.78 -15.13 6.42
N ASN A 199 -13.92 -13.81 6.49
CA ASN A 199 -14.89 -13.17 7.39
C ASN A 199 -16.34 -13.60 7.06
N ILE A 200 -16.67 -13.74 5.77
CA ILE A 200 -18.00 -14.21 5.33
C ILE A 200 -18.22 -15.66 5.74
N GLN A 201 -17.23 -16.52 5.48
CA GLN A 201 -17.31 -17.95 5.79
C GLN A 201 -17.39 -18.23 7.30
N GLN A 202 -16.65 -17.46 8.10
CA GLN A 202 -16.64 -17.60 9.57
C GLN A 202 -17.85 -16.95 10.23
N GLY A 203 -18.48 -15.97 9.60
CA GLY A 203 -19.58 -15.20 10.18
C GLY A 203 -19.18 -14.33 11.38
N HIS A 204 -17.87 -14.22 11.65
CA HIS A 204 -17.28 -13.38 12.68
C HIS A 204 -15.91 -12.86 12.21
N THR A 205 -15.41 -11.79 12.82
CA THR A 205 -14.11 -11.19 12.49
C THR A 205 -13.01 -11.49 13.51
N GLY A 206 -13.32 -12.20 14.60
CA GLY A 206 -12.34 -12.60 15.61
C GLY A 206 -11.45 -11.44 16.09
N GLN A 207 -10.15 -11.59 15.89
CA GLN A 207 -9.13 -10.65 16.34
C GLN A 207 -8.80 -9.53 15.35
N LEU A 208 -9.59 -9.32 14.29
CA LEU A 208 -9.40 -8.12 13.44
C LEU A 208 -9.64 -6.83 14.24
N ALA A 209 -8.69 -5.89 14.18
CA ALA A 209 -8.75 -4.62 14.89
C ALA A 209 -9.45 -3.55 14.05
N PHE A 210 -10.60 -3.08 14.52
CA PHE A 210 -11.38 -2.01 13.88
C PHE A 210 -10.51 -0.78 13.56
N ALA A 211 -9.75 -0.29 14.55
CA ALA A 211 -8.91 0.90 14.41
C ALA A 211 -7.92 0.79 13.25
N THR A 212 -7.30 -0.38 13.06
CA THR A 212 -6.35 -0.63 11.98
C THR A 212 -6.99 -0.49 10.60
N TYR A 213 -8.13 -1.15 10.37
CA TYR A 213 -8.79 -1.12 9.07
C TYR A 213 -9.48 0.23 8.81
N PHE A 214 -9.95 0.90 9.86
CA PHE A 214 -10.47 2.26 9.76
C PHE A 214 -9.38 3.26 9.37
N LEU A 215 -8.22 3.24 10.03
CA LEU A 215 -7.08 4.08 9.69
C LEU A 215 -6.54 3.77 8.28
N ASN A 216 -6.50 2.50 7.87
CA ASN A 216 -6.16 2.13 6.49
C ASN A 216 -7.17 2.68 5.47
N THR A 217 -8.45 2.77 5.83
CA THR A 217 -9.49 3.37 4.97
C THR A 217 -9.27 4.87 4.83
N LEU A 218 -8.99 5.58 5.92
CA LEU A 218 -8.66 7.01 5.90
C LEU A 218 -7.38 7.29 5.09
N GLY A 219 -6.32 6.54 5.34
CA GLY A 219 -5.07 6.63 4.58
C GLY A 219 -5.25 6.28 3.10
N GLY A 220 -6.10 5.30 2.80
CA GLY A 220 -6.48 4.94 1.43
C GLY A 220 -7.21 6.06 0.70
N ALA A 221 -8.16 6.73 1.36
CA ALA A 221 -8.87 7.88 0.80
C ALA A 221 -7.92 9.05 0.53
N ALA A 222 -7.00 9.30 1.48
CA ALA A 222 -5.94 10.27 1.31
C ALA A 222 -5.03 9.94 0.11
N ARG A 223 -4.65 8.67 -0.06
CA ARG A 223 -3.89 8.20 -1.22
C ARG A 223 -4.65 8.32 -2.54
N VAL A 224 -5.97 8.12 -2.58
CA VAL A 224 -6.76 8.35 -3.81
C VAL A 224 -6.61 9.81 -4.23
N PHE A 225 -6.76 10.74 -3.29
CA PHE A 225 -6.60 12.17 -3.53
C PHE A 225 -5.18 12.52 -3.96
N THR A 226 -4.13 12.05 -3.27
CA THR A 226 -2.76 12.35 -3.71
C THR A 226 -2.43 11.70 -5.05
N THR A 227 -2.93 10.50 -5.34
CA THR A 227 -2.70 9.81 -6.62
C THR A 227 -3.34 10.56 -7.77
N MET A 228 -4.58 11.02 -7.63
CA MET A 228 -5.24 11.84 -8.67
C MET A 228 -4.50 13.17 -8.93
N GLN A 229 -3.78 13.67 -7.94
CA GLN A 229 -3.14 14.98 -7.98
C GLN A 229 -1.68 14.88 -8.45
N GLU A 230 -1.00 13.80 -8.09
CA GLU A 230 0.43 13.58 -8.34
C GLU A 230 0.71 12.66 -9.53
N LEU A 231 -0.21 11.73 -9.85
CA LEU A 231 0.00 10.69 -10.85
C LEU A 231 -1.12 10.73 -11.91
N ASN A 232 -0.72 10.68 -13.17
CA ASN A 232 -1.64 10.51 -14.30
C ASN A 232 -1.60 9.06 -14.81
N ASP A 233 -1.63 8.09 -13.89
CA ASP A 233 -1.63 6.66 -14.20
C ASP A 233 -2.94 6.01 -13.73
N PRO A 234 -3.83 5.60 -14.67
CA PRO A 234 -5.11 4.98 -14.32
C PRO A 234 -4.95 3.63 -13.60
N LEU A 235 -3.85 2.91 -13.83
CA LEU A 235 -3.63 1.61 -13.18
C LEU A 235 -3.35 1.79 -11.69
N THR A 236 -2.44 2.70 -11.34
CA THR A 236 -2.15 3.03 -9.94
C THR A 236 -3.39 3.59 -9.23
N LEU A 237 -4.17 4.46 -9.90
CA LEU A 237 -5.41 4.99 -9.34
C LEU A 237 -6.43 3.87 -9.06
N ALA A 238 -6.66 2.97 -10.02
CA ALA A 238 -7.57 1.84 -9.85
C ALA A 238 -7.16 0.95 -8.67
N ALA A 239 -5.86 0.71 -8.48
CA ALA A 239 -5.35 -0.11 -7.39
C ALA A 239 -5.54 0.53 -6.02
N VAL A 240 -5.31 1.84 -5.89
CA VAL A 240 -5.54 2.56 -4.64
C VAL A 240 -7.04 2.58 -4.31
N ILE A 241 -7.91 2.78 -5.30
CA ILE A 241 -9.37 2.72 -5.11
C ILE A 241 -9.80 1.31 -4.66
N ALA A 242 -9.28 0.25 -5.29
CA ALA A 242 -9.56 -1.11 -4.89
C ALA A 242 -9.05 -1.42 -3.46
N ALA A 243 -7.87 -0.92 -3.09
CA ALA A 243 -7.37 -1.05 -1.72
C ALA A 243 -8.28 -0.32 -0.70
N LEU A 244 -8.78 0.87 -1.05
CA LEU A 244 -9.74 1.62 -0.24
C LEU A 244 -11.03 0.83 -0.04
N THR A 245 -11.63 0.32 -1.12
CA THR A 245 -12.90 -0.43 -1.06
C THR A 245 -12.75 -1.72 -0.26
N GLN A 246 -11.62 -2.43 -0.38
CA GLN A 246 -11.35 -3.63 0.41
C GLN A 246 -11.20 -3.34 1.91
N ASN A 247 -10.49 -2.27 2.27
CA ASN A 247 -10.39 -1.86 3.68
C ASN A 247 -11.75 -1.46 4.23
N ALA A 248 -12.54 -0.69 3.47
CA ALA A 248 -13.90 -0.31 3.85
C ALA A 248 -14.82 -1.53 4.00
N ALA A 249 -14.71 -2.52 3.12
CA ALA A 249 -15.47 -3.77 3.23
C ALA A 249 -15.14 -4.53 4.52
N ILE A 250 -13.86 -4.61 4.90
CA ILE A 250 -13.45 -5.23 6.17
C ILE A 250 -13.99 -4.44 7.37
N VAL A 251 -13.92 -3.10 7.34
CA VAL A 251 -14.52 -2.25 8.39
C VAL A 251 -16.01 -2.53 8.53
N MET A 252 -16.73 -2.61 7.41
CA MET A 252 -18.16 -2.94 7.41
C MET A 252 -18.43 -4.33 7.99
N GLN A 253 -17.63 -5.34 7.63
CA GLN A 253 -17.74 -6.69 8.20
C GLN A 253 -17.49 -6.71 9.71
N ILE A 254 -16.51 -5.93 10.21
CA ILE A 254 -16.26 -5.81 11.64
C ILE A 254 -17.50 -5.24 12.35
N ILE A 255 -18.12 -4.18 11.81
CA ILE A 255 -19.32 -3.57 12.40
C ILE A 255 -20.50 -4.57 12.36
N LEU A 256 -20.81 -5.16 11.20
CA LEU A 256 -21.96 -6.04 11.02
C LEU A 256 -21.86 -7.33 11.87
N TYR A 257 -20.67 -7.93 11.94
CA TYR A 257 -20.48 -9.14 12.73
C TYR A 257 -20.30 -8.87 14.22
N SER A 258 -20.00 -7.64 14.64
CA SER A 258 -19.96 -7.29 16.07
C SER A 258 -21.34 -7.46 16.74
N GLY A 259 -22.42 -7.05 16.06
CA GLY A 259 -23.79 -7.22 16.55
C GLY A 259 -24.22 -8.69 16.65
N LYS A 260 -23.81 -9.53 15.70
CA LYS A 260 -24.11 -10.98 15.73
C LYS A 260 -23.33 -11.71 16.81
N ALA A 261 -22.06 -11.36 16.99
CA ALA A 261 -21.23 -11.91 18.06
C ALA A 261 -21.82 -11.58 19.45
N GLN A 262 -22.23 -10.33 19.67
CA GLN A 262 -22.87 -9.90 20.93
C GLN A 262 -24.19 -10.62 21.20
N ALA A 263 -25.02 -10.84 20.17
CA ALA A 263 -26.27 -11.59 20.29
C ALA A 263 -26.02 -13.07 20.66
N ALA A 264 -25.03 -13.71 20.04
CA ALA A 264 -24.66 -15.10 20.34
C ALA A 264 -24.05 -15.26 21.74
N THR A 265 -23.25 -14.30 22.21
CA THR A 265 -22.73 -14.30 23.59
C THR A 265 -23.85 -14.14 24.61
N LYS A 266 -24.81 -13.24 24.37
CA LYS A 266 -25.99 -13.08 25.24
C LYS A 266 -26.86 -14.34 25.29
N ALA A 267 -27.07 -15.02 24.17
CA ALA A 267 -27.86 -16.24 24.11
C ALA A 267 -27.21 -17.45 24.81
N LYS A 268 -25.87 -17.47 24.96
CA LYS A 268 -25.14 -18.48 25.76
C LYS A 268 -25.05 -18.15 27.25
N ALA A 269 -25.35 -16.91 27.63
CA ALA A 269 -25.32 -16.45 29.02
C ALA A 269 -26.70 -16.48 29.71
N LEU A 270 -27.75 -16.79 28.94
CA LEU A 270 -29.12 -17.09 29.38
C LEU A 270 -29.31 -18.60 29.43
#